data_AF-A0A3Q1JKC7-F1
#
_entry.id   AF-A0A3Q1JKC7-F1
#
_cell.length_a   1.000
_cell.length_b   1.000
_cell.length_c   1.000
_cell.angle_alpha   90.00
_cell.angle_beta   90.00
_cell.angle_gamma   90.00
#
_symmetry.space_group_name_H-M   'P 1'
#
loop_
_entity.id
_entity.type
_entity.pdbx_description
1 polymer ?
#
loop_
_entity_poly.entity_id
_entity_poly.type
_entity_poly.pdbx_seq_one_letter_code
_entity_poly.pdbx_strand_id
1 'polypeptide(L)'
;MGVSELEESSLLLDEKLLQFMDQLELLEEKRATLNSLIEQGWFSMSKARYSMGNKQVSALQYASEIEPLVHVHTRTLDSGDLGFCTERLSQSKESGKDVTSVEDIGPQEEGVRRRNKPKKNIKEKEANDKASGEKASEVIPEKQIDQNPQQDPLKWFGILVPQSLKQAQSSFKQVIELSAEIATLQTAVLNTRQELKNNMKDKHILQEKTSAALLDKVSD
;
A
#
# COMPACT_ATOMS: atom_id res chain seq x y z
N MET A 1 -35.62 14.63 35.13
CA MET A 1 -35.58 13.16 35.04
C MET A 1 -34.15 12.81 34.67
N GLY A 2 -33.31 12.56 35.67
CA GLY A 2 -31.90 12.22 35.45
C GLY A 2 -31.81 10.73 35.17
N VAL A 3 -31.17 10.38 34.06
CA VAL A 3 -30.84 8.99 33.72
C VAL A 3 -29.94 8.46 34.82
N SER A 4 -30.13 7.22 35.26
CA SER A 4 -29.26 6.66 36.30
C SER A 4 -27.84 6.50 35.75
N GLU A 5 -26.81 6.71 36.57
CA GLU A 5 -25.40 6.53 36.16
C GLU A 5 -25.14 5.15 35.51
N LEU A 6 -25.93 4.14 35.91
CA LEU A 6 -25.90 2.80 35.34
C LEU A 6 -26.48 2.73 33.92
N GLU A 7 -27.59 3.44 33.65
CA GLU A 7 -28.17 3.54 32.31
C GLU A 7 -27.23 4.31 31.37
N GLU A 8 -26.60 5.39 31.84
CA GLU A 8 -25.59 6.13 31.06
C GLU A 8 -24.40 5.23 30.70
N SER A 9 -23.87 4.45 31.66
CA SER A 9 -22.80 3.49 31.39
C SER A 9 -23.19 2.39 30.38
N SER A 10 -24.47 2.03 30.34
CA SER A 10 -25.00 1.03 29.41
C SER A 10 -25.09 1.58 28.00
N LEU A 11 -25.60 2.81 27.84
CA LEU A 11 -25.68 3.48 26.55
C LEU A 11 -24.29 3.71 25.93
N LEU A 12 -23.32 4.13 26.75
CA LEU A 12 -21.93 4.30 26.30
C LEU A 12 -21.29 2.98 25.86
N LEU A 13 -21.59 1.87 26.55
CA LEU A 13 -21.12 0.54 26.16
C LEU A 13 -21.72 0.11 24.82
N ASP A 14 -23.01 0.33 24.61
CA ASP A 14 -23.70 -0.01 23.37
C ASP A 14 -23.16 0.81 22.20
N GLU A 15 -22.93 2.12 22.39
CA GLU A 15 -22.31 2.99 21.38
C GLU A 15 -20.91 2.49 21.00
N LYS A 16 -20.07 2.17 21.99
CA LYS A 16 -18.73 1.65 21.75
C LYS A 16 -18.74 0.27 21.09
N LEU A 17 -19.75 -0.56 21.38
CA LEU A 17 -19.91 -1.87 20.75
C LEU A 17 -20.25 -1.70 19.27
N LEU A 18 -21.16 -0.79 18.93
CA LEU A 18 -21.48 -0.48 17.53
C LEU A 18 -20.24 0.02 16.78
N GLN A 19 -19.50 0.97 17.36
CA GLN A 19 -18.24 1.44 16.77
C GLN A 19 -17.23 0.29 16.53
N PHE A 20 -17.11 -0.64 17.47
CA PHE A 20 -16.24 -1.81 17.31
C PHE A 20 -16.71 -2.73 16.18
N MET A 21 -18.02 -2.95 16.04
CA MET A 21 -18.57 -3.76 14.95
C MET A 21 -18.35 -3.11 13.58
N ASP A 22 -18.58 -1.80 13.46
CA ASP A 22 -18.33 -1.04 12.23
C ASP A 22 -16.84 -1.11 11.83
N GLN A 23 -15.94 -0.98 12.80
CA GLN A 23 -14.50 -1.10 12.57
C GLN A 23 -14.10 -2.52 12.11
N LEU A 24 -14.73 -3.56 12.64
CA LEU A 24 -14.49 -4.94 12.21
C LEU A 24 -15.00 -5.18 10.78
N GLU A 25 -16.18 -4.68 10.43
CA GLU A 25 -16.72 -4.78 9.07
C GLU A 25 -15.78 -4.11 8.06
N LEU A 26 -15.38 -2.87 8.33
CA LEU A 26 -14.44 -2.12 7.48
C LEU A 26 -13.09 -2.84 7.35
N LEU A 27 -12.60 -3.44 8.43
CA LEU A 27 -11.35 -4.20 8.43
C LEU A 27 -11.45 -5.43 7.53
N GLU A 28 -12.56 -6.18 7.59
CA GLU A 28 -12.78 -7.35 6.72
C GLU A 28 -12.94 -6.96 5.25
N GLU A 29 -13.65 -5.87 4.94
CA GLU A 29 -13.73 -5.33 3.58
C GLU A 29 -12.32 -4.97 3.04
N LYS A 30 -11.51 -4.27 3.83
CA LYS A 30 -10.14 -3.92 3.43
C LYS A 30 -9.25 -5.16 3.28
N ARG A 31 -9.43 -6.20 4.10
CA ARG A 31 -8.72 -7.48 3.92
C ARG A 31 -9.10 -8.19 2.64
N ALA A 32 -10.39 -8.20 2.29
CA ALA A 32 -10.87 -8.82 1.05
C ALA A 32 -10.28 -8.10 -0.18
N THR A 33 -10.30 -6.75 -0.18
CA THR A 33 -9.69 -5.95 -1.26
C THR A 33 -8.18 -6.13 -1.33
N LEU A 34 -7.48 -6.19 -0.19
CA LEU A 34 -6.05 -6.50 -0.13
C LEU A 34 -5.73 -7.86 -0.77
N ASN A 35 -6.49 -8.91 -0.42
CA ASN A 35 -6.29 -10.25 -0.97
C ASN A 35 -6.49 -10.26 -2.48
N SER A 36 -7.54 -9.60 -2.99
CA SER A 36 -7.78 -9.48 -4.42
C SER A 36 -6.63 -8.80 -5.16
N LEU A 37 -6.07 -7.72 -4.61
CA LEU A 37 -4.92 -7.03 -5.17
C LEU A 37 -3.63 -7.87 -5.12
N ILE A 38 -3.42 -8.62 -4.05
CA ILE A 38 -2.29 -9.55 -3.92
C ILE A 38 -2.38 -10.64 -5.00
N GLU A 39 -3.56 -11.24 -5.17
CA GLU A 39 -3.81 -12.27 -6.19
C GLU A 39 -3.57 -11.70 -7.59
N GLN A 40 -4.10 -10.51 -7.89
CA GLN A 40 -3.89 -9.84 -9.18
C GLN A 40 -2.40 -9.53 -9.43
N GLY A 41 -1.68 -9.08 -8.40
CA GLY A 41 -0.25 -8.80 -8.46
C GLY A 41 0.56 -10.05 -8.78
N TRP A 42 0.31 -11.15 -8.07
CA TRP A 42 0.98 -12.43 -8.30
C TRP A 42 0.62 -13.06 -9.64
N PHE A 43 -0.63 -12.97 -10.06
CA PHE A 43 -1.07 -13.44 -11.37
C PHE A 43 -0.34 -12.68 -12.50
N SER A 44 -0.30 -11.35 -12.41
CA SER A 44 0.38 -10.50 -13.40
C SER A 44 1.89 -10.73 -13.42
N MET A 45 2.50 -10.92 -12.24
CA MET A 45 3.91 -11.29 -12.10
C MET A 45 4.20 -12.65 -12.76
N SER A 46 3.30 -13.63 -12.59
CA SER A 46 3.42 -14.95 -13.21
C SER A 46 3.32 -14.86 -14.74
N LYS A 47 2.38 -14.05 -15.26
CA LYS A 47 2.27 -13.76 -16.71
C LYS A 47 3.55 -13.11 -17.25
N ALA A 48 4.15 -12.18 -16.52
CA ALA A 48 5.43 -11.58 -16.88
C ALA A 48 6.56 -12.63 -16.96
N ARG A 49 6.71 -13.47 -15.92
CA ARG A 49 7.70 -14.58 -15.89
C ARG A 49 7.51 -15.59 -17.01
N TYR A 50 6.26 -15.89 -17.38
CA TYR A 50 5.95 -16.77 -18.50
C TYR A 50 6.41 -16.15 -19.83
N SER A 51 6.08 -14.88 -20.07
CA SER A 51 6.38 -14.18 -21.33
C SER A 51 7.87 -13.85 -21.53
N MET A 52 8.56 -13.38 -20.48
CA MET A 52 9.99 -13.00 -20.55
C MET A 52 10.92 -14.18 -20.30
N GLY A 53 10.42 -15.25 -19.69
CA GLY A 53 11.20 -16.35 -19.17
C GLY A 53 11.60 -16.15 -17.71
N ASN A 54 11.63 -17.26 -16.97
CA ASN A 54 11.83 -17.28 -15.52
C ASN A 54 13.11 -16.58 -15.04
N LYS A 55 14.19 -16.61 -15.84
CA LYS A 55 15.48 -16.00 -15.49
C LYS A 55 15.49 -14.47 -15.62
N GLN A 56 14.58 -13.93 -16.43
CA GLN A 56 14.52 -12.49 -16.72
C GLN A 56 13.74 -11.71 -15.67
N VAL A 57 12.77 -12.32 -14.98
CA VAL A 57 12.07 -11.71 -13.84
C VAL A 57 12.42 -12.51 -12.60
N SER A 58 13.59 -12.19 -12.03
CA SER A 58 14.19 -12.88 -10.91
C SER A 58 15.05 -11.92 -10.09
N ALA A 59 15.33 -12.28 -8.83
CA ALA A 59 16.19 -11.52 -7.93
C ALA A 59 17.63 -11.31 -8.46
N LEU A 60 18.06 -12.12 -9.44
CA LEU A 60 19.35 -11.94 -10.12
C LEU A 60 19.46 -10.63 -10.91
N GLN A 61 18.33 -9.99 -11.25
CA GLN A 61 18.31 -8.75 -12.02
C GLN A 61 18.34 -7.50 -11.16
N TYR A 62 18.25 -7.63 -9.82
CA TYR A 62 18.23 -6.46 -8.96
C TYR A 62 19.53 -5.65 -9.08
N ALA A 63 19.44 -4.34 -8.89
CA ALA A 63 20.61 -3.47 -8.84
C ALA A 63 21.51 -3.84 -7.65
N SER A 64 22.81 -3.55 -7.75
CA SER A 64 23.77 -3.78 -6.66
C SER A 64 23.48 -2.91 -5.43
N GLU A 65 22.84 -1.76 -5.64
CA GLU A 65 22.41 -0.84 -4.61
C GLU A 65 20.88 -0.66 -4.76
N ILE A 66 20.12 -1.15 -3.79
CA ILE A 66 18.66 -1.06 -3.76
C ILE A 66 18.26 -0.11 -2.64
N GLU A 67 17.57 0.97 -3.00
CA GLU A 67 16.98 1.89 -2.05
C GLU A 67 15.45 1.69 -1.97
N PRO A 68 14.85 1.73 -0.77
CA PRO A 68 13.41 1.63 -0.63
C PRO A 68 12.72 2.88 -1.20
N LEU A 69 11.77 2.68 -2.12
CA LEU A 69 10.98 3.77 -2.70
C LEU A 69 9.79 4.20 -1.83
N VAL A 70 9.35 3.31 -0.93
CA VAL A 70 8.20 3.53 -0.05
C VAL A 70 8.66 3.35 1.38
N HIS A 71 8.40 4.36 2.20
CA HIS A 71 8.69 4.37 3.62
C HIS A 71 7.38 4.32 4.40
N VAL A 72 7.39 3.64 5.54
CA VAL A 72 6.24 3.59 6.45
C VAL A 72 6.57 4.43 7.67
N HIS A 73 5.72 5.40 7.95
CA HIS A 73 5.82 6.28 9.12
C HIS A 73 4.68 6.01 10.08
N THR A 74 4.95 6.15 11.37
CA THR A 74 3.95 6.19 12.40
C THR A 74 3.64 7.64 12.75
N ARG A 75 2.35 7.96 12.89
CA ARG A 75 1.88 9.26 13.36
C ARG A 75 0.85 9.06 14.46
N THR A 76 0.78 9.99 15.40
CA THR A 76 -0.32 10.06 16.37
C THR A 76 -1.52 10.73 15.70
N LEU A 77 -2.67 10.06 15.70
CA LEU A 77 -3.94 10.60 15.24
C LEU A 77 -4.56 11.51 16.30
N ASP A 78 -5.48 12.37 15.88
CA ASP A 78 -6.20 13.30 16.78
C ASP A 78 -6.99 12.58 17.89
N SER A 79 -7.34 11.31 17.68
CA SER A 79 -7.96 10.43 18.69
C SER A 79 -6.99 9.95 19.78
N GLY A 80 -5.69 10.23 19.65
CA GLY A 80 -4.63 9.68 20.51
C GLY A 80 -4.09 8.32 20.05
N ASP A 81 -4.68 7.73 19.01
CA ASP A 81 -4.26 6.43 18.46
C ASP A 81 -3.04 6.54 17.54
N LEU A 82 -2.31 5.43 17.38
CA LEU A 82 -1.23 5.35 16.41
C LEU A 82 -1.79 5.01 15.01
N GLY A 83 -1.47 5.86 14.04
CA GLY A 83 -1.73 5.63 12.62
C GLY A 83 -0.45 5.34 11.83
N PHE A 84 -0.58 4.54 10.79
CA PHE A 84 0.49 4.23 9.84
C PHE A 84 0.23 4.97 8.52
N CYS A 85 1.28 5.50 7.92
CA CYS A 85 1.23 6.18 6.64
C CYS A 85 2.36 5.71 5.74
N THR A 86 2.07 5.62 4.45
CA THR A 86 3.09 5.36 3.43
C THR A 86 3.51 6.68 2.80
N GLU A 87 4.81 6.93 2.74
CA GLU A 87 5.38 8.05 2.01
C GLU A 87 6.18 7.51 0.84
N ARG A 88 5.92 8.07 -0.35
CA ARG A 88 6.65 7.75 -1.56
C ARG A 88 7.55 8.92 -1.93
N LEU A 89 8.85 8.66 -2.04
CA LEU A 89 9.78 9.64 -2.58
C LEU A 89 9.43 9.83 -4.06
N SER A 90 8.78 10.95 -4.37
CA SER A 90 8.29 11.23 -5.71
C SER A 90 9.48 11.60 -6.60
N GLN A 91 9.96 10.67 -7.42
CA GLN A 91 10.69 11.03 -8.63
C GLN A 91 9.66 11.62 -9.60
N SER A 92 9.72 12.95 -9.77
CA SER A 92 9.03 13.78 -10.78
C SER A 92 7.69 13.27 -11.34
N LYS A 93 6.62 14.01 -11.07
CA LYS A 93 5.31 13.85 -11.69
C LYS A 93 5.40 13.94 -13.22
N GLU A 94 5.38 12.82 -13.93
CA GLU A 94 4.79 12.75 -15.28
C GLU A 94 3.30 12.43 -15.13
N SER A 95 2.52 13.48 -14.92
CA SER A 95 1.07 13.41 -14.99
C SER A 95 0.60 13.29 -16.44
N GLY A 96 -0.29 12.32 -16.68
CA GLY A 96 -1.35 12.47 -17.67
C GLY A 96 -1.12 11.78 -19.00
N LYS A 97 -1.52 10.50 -19.09
CA LYS A 97 -2.45 10.06 -20.12
C LYS A 97 -3.09 8.70 -19.81
N ASP A 98 -4.42 8.75 -19.80
CA ASP A 98 -5.36 7.73 -20.25
C ASP A 98 -5.50 6.43 -19.44
N VAL A 99 -6.54 6.46 -18.59
CA VAL A 99 -7.48 5.35 -18.44
C VAL A 99 -8.05 5.05 -19.83
N THR A 100 -7.39 4.19 -20.60
CA THR A 100 -8.04 3.43 -21.67
C THR A 100 -8.30 2.04 -21.14
N SER A 101 -9.59 1.67 -21.20
CA SER A 101 -10.13 0.33 -21.08
C SER A 101 -9.12 -0.75 -21.47
N VAL A 102 -9.01 -1.76 -20.61
CA VAL A 102 -8.26 -3.00 -20.84
C VAL A 102 -8.70 -3.58 -22.19
N GLU A 103 -7.92 -3.30 -23.25
CA GLU A 103 -7.97 -4.14 -24.44
C GLU A 103 -7.36 -5.48 -24.04
N ASP A 104 -8.22 -6.49 -23.91
CA ASP A 104 -7.84 -7.88 -23.78
C ASP A 104 -7.22 -8.34 -25.12
N ILE A 105 -5.94 -8.02 -25.32
CA ILE A 105 -5.13 -8.59 -26.39
C ILE A 105 -4.48 -9.86 -25.83
N GLY A 106 -5.31 -10.88 -25.59
CA GLY A 106 -4.87 -12.27 -25.61
C GLY A 106 -4.82 -12.77 -27.06
N PRO A 107 -3.92 -13.70 -27.43
CA PRO A 107 -4.01 -14.35 -28.73
C PRO A 107 -5.32 -15.15 -28.78
N GLN A 108 -6.32 -14.68 -29.53
CA GLN A 108 -7.35 -15.59 -30.00
C GLN A 108 -6.68 -16.55 -30.98
N GLU A 109 -6.70 -17.84 -30.63
CA GLU A 109 -6.21 -18.93 -31.46
C GLU A 109 -7.08 -19.07 -32.71
N GLU A 110 -6.81 -18.25 -33.73
CA GLU A 110 -7.24 -18.54 -35.10
C GLU A 110 -6.10 -18.30 -36.09
N GLY A 111 -5.61 -19.42 -36.65
CA GLY A 111 -5.07 -19.45 -38.00
C GLY A 111 -3.56 -19.25 -38.17
N VAL A 112 -2.97 -20.18 -38.91
CA VAL A 112 -1.57 -20.22 -39.35
C VAL A 112 -1.21 -18.95 -40.14
N ARG A 113 -0.33 -18.10 -39.58
CA ARG A 113 0.23 -16.93 -40.29
C ARG A 113 1.45 -17.33 -41.13
N ARG A 114 1.34 -17.20 -42.46
CA ARG A 114 2.48 -17.35 -43.38
C ARG A 114 3.42 -16.13 -43.33
N ARG A 115 4.71 -16.43 -43.39
CA ARG A 115 5.86 -15.52 -43.28
C ARG A 115 6.01 -14.64 -44.54
N ASN A 116 5.90 -13.32 -44.38
CA ASN A 116 6.38 -12.35 -45.37
C ASN A 116 7.77 -11.83 -44.96
N LYS A 117 8.77 -11.98 -45.84
CA LYS A 117 10.14 -11.45 -45.71
C LYS A 117 10.14 -9.91 -45.85
N PRO A 118 10.91 -9.15 -45.04
CA PRO A 118 11.31 -7.81 -45.39
C PRO A 118 12.69 -7.77 -46.08
N LYS A 119 12.83 -6.90 -47.08
CA LYS A 119 14.09 -6.53 -47.73
C LYS A 119 14.86 -5.50 -46.89
N LYS A 120 16.17 -5.59 -47.02
CA LYS A 120 17.31 -4.94 -46.33
C LYS A 120 17.56 -3.50 -46.80
N ASN A 121 18.14 -2.65 -45.93
CA ASN A 121 19.16 -1.59 -46.16
C ASN A 121 19.31 -0.80 -44.83
N ILE A 122 20.36 -0.90 -43.99
CA ILE A 122 21.80 -0.54 -44.04
C ILE A 122 22.08 0.94 -44.41
N LYS A 123 22.61 1.71 -43.43
CA LYS A 123 23.86 2.55 -43.39
C LYS A 123 23.75 3.50 -42.17
N GLU A 124 24.60 3.46 -41.12
CA GLU A 124 25.98 4.02 -40.97
C GLU A 124 26.03 5.52 -41.34
N LYS A 125 26.67 6.48 -40.65
CA LYS A 125 27.69 6.51 -39.58
C LYS A 125 27.88 7.98 -39.10
N GLU A 126 28.31 8.15 -37.84
CA GLU A 126 29.36 9.05 -37.27
C GLU A 126 29.67 10.47 -37.80
N ALA A 127 29.79 11.43 -36.87
CA ALA A 127 30.83 12.48 -36.79
C ALA A 127 30.83 13.08 -35.35
N ASN A 128 31.89 13.08 -34.54
CA ASN A 128 33.22 13.73 -34.58
C ASN A 128 33.30 14.99 -33.67
N ASP A 129 33.78 14.80 -32.45
CA ASP A 129 35.01 15.38 -31.88
C ASP A 129 35.10 16.89 -31.44
N LYS A 130 35.78 17.05 -30.29
CA LYS A 130 36.43 18.26 -29.69
C LYS A 130 35.57 19.30 -28.97
N ALA A 131 36.03 20.03 -27.94
CA ALA A 131 37.08 19.92 -26.91
C ALA A 131 36.98 21.21 -26.03
N SER A 132 37.42 21.10 -24.77
CA SER A 132 37.98 22.16 -23.92
C SER A 132 37.05 23.12 -23.15
N GLY A 133 37.38 23.30 -21.86
CA GLY A 133 36.92 24.40 -21.04
C GLY A 133 37.08 24.16 -19.53
N GLU A 134 38.31 24.23 -19.02
CA GLU A 134 38.59 24.34 -17.57
C GLU A 134 38.00 25.63 -16.99
N LYS A 135 37.36 25.53 -15.81
CA LYS A 135 37.50 26.52 -14.72
C LYS A 135 36.93 25.97 -13.41
N ALA A 136 37.78 25.99 -12.38
CA ALA A 136 37.46 25.63 -11.03
C ALA A 136 36.61 26.72 -10.33
N SER A 137 35.58 26.29 -9.60
CA SER A 137 35.06 27.00 -8.44
C SER A 137 34.54 25.96 -7.45
N GLU A 138 35.28 25.80 -6.35
CA GLU A 138 34.80 25.19 -5.13
C GLU A 138 33.69 26.07 -4.55
N VAL A 139 32.44 25.63 -4.68
CA VAL A 139 31.38 25.96 -3.72
C VAL A 139 30.52 24.70 -3.59
N ILE A 140 30.47 24.19 -2.35
CA ILE A 140 29.69 23.08 -1.82
C ILE A 140 28.46 22.73 -2.70
N PRO A 141 28.40 21.55 -3.35
CA PRO A 141 27.17 21.12 -3.99
C PRO A 141 26.31 20.37 -2.96
N GLU A 142 25.21 21.00 -2.58
CA GLU A 142 23.97 20.30 -2.27
C GLU A 142 23.82 19.13 -3.25
N LYS A 143 23.59 17.92 -2.72
CA LYS A 143 23.34 16.73 -3.55
C LYS A 143 22.16 17.01 -4.48
N GLN A 144 22.47 17.50 -5.67
CA GLN A 144 21.65 17.29 -6.83
C GLN A 144 21.51 15.78 -6.92
N ILE A 145 20.30 15.28 -6.68
CA ILE A 145 19.98 13.88 -6.89
C ILE A 145 20.08 13.70 -8.40
N ASP A 146 21.29 13.37 -8.85
CA ASP A 146 21.52 12.84 -10.18
C ASP A 146 20.51 11.71 -10.35
N GLN A 147 19.60 11.88 -11.31
CA GLN A 147 18.56 10.90 -11.61
C GLN A 147 19.24 9.63 -12.11
N ASN A 148 19.61 8.76 -11.18
CA ASN A 148 20.20 7.48 -11.52
C ASN A 148 19.08 6.61 -12.13
N PRO A 149 19.16 6.20 -13.41
CA PRO A 149 18.16 5.33 -14.02
C PRO A 149 18.02 3.97 -13.31
N GLN A 150 18.93 3.63 -12.39
CA GLN A 150 18.81 2.48 -11.48
C GLN A 150 17.74 2.65 -10.39
N GLN A 151 17.16 3.83 -10.19
CA GLN A 151 16.16 4.01 -9.14
C GLN A 151 14.76 3.47 -9.49
N ASP A 152 14.47 3.21 -10.78
CA ASP A 152 13.20 2.57 -11.17
C ASP A 152 13.36 1.04 -11.23
N PRO A 153 12.74 0.27 -10.32
CA PRO A 153 12.87 -1.17 -10.24
C PRO A 153 12.41 -1.91 -11.49
N LEU A 154 11.56 -1.29 -12.31
CA LEU A 154 11.14 -1.92 -13.57
C LEU A 154 12.27 -1.99 -14.59
N LYS A 155 13.17 -1.01 -14.60
CA LYS A 155 14.28 -0.93 -15.57
C LYS A 155 15.37 -1.98 -15.32
N TRP A 156 15.39 -2.57 -14.12
CA TRP A 156 16.26 -3.69 -13.78
C TRP A 156 16.00 -4.93 -14.65
N PHE A 157 14.77 -5.10 -15.13
CA PHE A 157 14.38 -6.25 -15.94
C PHE A 157 14.55 -6.01 -17.46
N GLY A 158 15.35 -5.01 -17.83
CA GLY A 158 15.70 -4.67 -19.21
C GLY A 158 14.91 -3.50 -19.78
N ILE A 159 15.25 -3.13 -21.02
CA ILE A 159 14.70 -1.94 -21.71
C ILE A 159 13.23 -2.12 -22.09
N LEU A 160 12.78 -3.37 -22.27
CA LEU A 160 11.45 -3.71 -22.75
C LEU A 160 10.66 -4.43 -21.65
N VAL A 161 10.06 -3.64 -20.76
CA VAL A 161 9.26 -4.13 -19.64
C VAL A 161 7.84 -4.49 -20.11
N PRO A 162 7.38 -5.76 -19.97
CA PRO A 162 6.04 -6.16 -20.34
C PRO A 162 4.97 -5.44 -19.51
N GLN A 163 3.81 -5.23 -20.12
CA GLN A 163 2.68 -4.59 -19.46
C GLN A 163 2.23 -5.35 -18.19
N SER A 164 2.31 -6.68 -18.19
CA SER A 164 2.00 -7.51 -17.03
C SER A 164 2.93 -7.25 -15.83
N LEU A 165 4.19 -6.90 -16.06
CA LEU A 165 5.11 -6.55 -14.97
C LEU A 165 4.80 -5.17 -14.39
N LYS A 166 4.41 -4.22 -15.25
CA LYS A 166 3.92 -2.90 -14.81
C LYS A 166 2.62 -3.03 -14.00
N GLN A 167 1.69 -3.86 -14.45
CA GLN A 167 0.46 -4.18 -13.73
C GLN A 167 0.76 -4.80 -12.36
N ALA A 168 1.67 -5.78 -12.30
CA ALA A 168 2.10 -6.38 -11.03
C ALA A 168 2.66 -5.33 -10.07
N GLN A 169 3.53 -4.44 -10.55
CA GLN A 169 4.08 -3.35 -9.74
C GLN A 169 2.97 -2.42 -9.23
N SER A 170 2.00 -2.06 -10.06
CA SER A 170 0.86 -1.22 -9.66
C SER A 170 0.03 -1.88 -8.57
N SER A 171 -0.33 -3.16 -8.73
CA SER A 171 -1.08 -3.91 -7.71
C SER A 171 -0.30 -3.97 -6.40
N PHE A 172 1.00 -4.31 -6.42
CA PHE A 172 1.80 -4.36 -5.19
C PHE A 172 2.00 -2.99 -4.53
N LYS A 173 2.06 -1.89 -5.31
CA LYS A 173 2.08 -0.53 -4.75
C LYS A 173 0.80 -0.24 -3.95
N GLN A 174 -0.36 -0.55 -4.52
CA GLN A 174 -1.66 -0.41 -3.83
C GLN A 174 -1.76 -1.33 -2.60
N VAL A 175 -1.25 -2.56 -2.68
CA VAL A 175 -1.19 -3.49 -1.54
C VAL A 175 -0.41 -2.89 -0.37
N ILE A 176 0.74 -2.27 -0.62
CA ILE A 176 1.56 -1.65 0.44
C ILE A 176 0.82 -0.47 1.08
N GLU A 177 0.19 0.37 0.27
CA GLU A 177 -0.60 1.52 0.73
C GLU A 177 -1.78 1.05 1.60
N LEU A 178 -2.57 0.09 1.10
CA LEU A 178 -3.70 -0.49 1.82
C LEU A 178 -3.27 -1.24 3.08
N SER A 179 -2.10 -1.89 3.09
CA SER A 179 -1.57 -2.57 4.28
C SER A 179 -1.34 -1.61 5.46
N ALA A 180 -0.87 -0.39 5.18
CA ALA A 180 -0.71 0.63 6.23
C ALA A 180 -2.06 1.11 6.78
N GLU A 181 -3.07 1.26 5.91
CA GLU A 181 -4.43 1.57 6.36
C GLU A 181 -5.02 0.44 7.21
N ILE A 182 -4.85 -0.82 6.80
CA ILE A 182 -5.30 -1.99 7.56
C ILE A 182 -4.59 -2.05 8.92
N ALA A 183 -3.28 -1.79 8.99
CA ALA A 183 -2.54 -1.77 10.25
C ALA A 183 -3.07 -0.67 11.19
N THR A 184 -3.44 0.48 10.64
CA THR A 184 -4.07 1.57 11.40
C THR A 184 -5.43 1.14 11.95
N LEU A 185 -6.29 0.55 11.11
CA LEU A 185 -7.59 0.05 11.56
C LEU A 185 -7.47 -1.09 12.57
N GLN A 186 -6.51 -2.00 12.39
CA GLN A 186 -6.23 -3.07 13.35
C GLN A 186 -5.85 -2.51 14.73
N THR A 187 -5.07 -1.44 14.75
CA THR A 187 -4.71 -0.74 15.99
C THR A 187 -5.95 -0.14 16.65
N ALA A 188 -6.80 0.55 15.89
CA ALA A 188 -8.05 1.10 16.38
C ALA A 188 -8.99 0.02 16.95
N VAL A 189 -9.18 -1.10 16.23
CA VAL A 189 -9.98 -2.25 16.67
C VAL A 189 -9.47 -2.84 17.99
N LEU A 190 -8.15 -2.95 18.15
CA LEU A 190 -7.56 -3.45 19.38
C LEU A 190 -7.78 -2.50 20.56
N ASN A 191 -7.69 -1.19 20.32
CA ASN A 191 -7.93 -0.16 21.32
C ASN A 191 -9.39 -0.12 21.75
N THR A 192 -10.34 -0.09 20.80
CA THR A 192 -11.78 -0.11 21.11
C THR A 192 -12.21 -1.38 21.84
N ARG A 193 -11.66 -2.55 21.46
CA ARG A 193 -11.87 -3.79 22.21
C ARG A 193 -11.38 -3.71 23.66
N GLN A 194 -10.24 -3.05 23.88
CA GLN A 194 -9.67 -2.87 25.21
C GLN A 194 -10.52 -1.91 26.04
N GLU A 195 -10.98 -0.80 25.46
CA GLU A 195 -11.92 0.14 26.08
C GLU A 195 -13.22 -0.56 26.49
N LEU A 196 -13.83 -1.32 25.59
CA LEU A 196 -15.04 -2.11 25.88
C LEU A 196 -14.84 -3.05 27.06
N LYS A 197 -13.71 -3.76 27.10
CA LYS A 197 -13.38 -4.67 28.21
C LYS A 197 -13.24 -3.93 29.53
N ASN A 198 -12.68 -2.72 29.53
CA ASN A 198 -12.56 -1.91 30.73
C ASN A 198 -13.93 -1.39 31.19
N ASN A 199 -14.71 -0.80 30.28
CA ASN A 199 -16.04 -0.26 30.57
C ASN A 199 -17.00 -1.35 31.10
N MET A 200 -16.91 -2.59 30.58
CA MET A 200 -17.69 -3.70 31.11
C MET A 200 -17.33 -4.05 32.56
N LYS A 201 -16.05 -3.98 32.94
CA LYS A 201 -15.63 -4.21 34.33
C LYS A 201 -16.12 -3.08 35.23
N ASP A 202 -16.00 -1.83 34.78
CA ASP A 202 -16.41 -0.67 35.56
C ASP A 202 -17.93 -0.68 35.80
N LYS A 203 -18.72 -1.03 34.78
CA LYS A 203 -20.16 -1.25 34.92
C LYS A 203 -20.50 -2.34 35.93
N HIS A 204 -19.76 -3.47 35.91
CA HIS A 204 -19.97 -4.55 36.89
C HIS A 204 -19.71 -4.07 38.33
N ILE A 205 -18.63 -3.32 38.55
CA ILE A 205 -18.30 -2.74 39.85
C ILE A 205 -19.38 -1.74 40.31
N LEU A 206 -19.93 -0.93 39.39
CA LEU A 206 -21.04 -0.02 39.69
C LEU A 206 -22.32 -0.77 40.06
N GLN A 207 -22.62 -1.89 39.37
CA GLN A 207 -23.77 -2.75 39.70
C GLN A 207 -23.65 -3.40 41.09
N GLU A 208 -22.45 -3.86 41.47
CA GLU A 208 -22.20 -4.39 42.81
C GLU A 208 -22.32 -3.33 43.90
N LYS A 209 -21.81 -2.12 43.67
CA LYS A 209 -21.91 -1.01 44.63
C LYS A 209 -23.35 -0.55 44.82
N THR A 210 -24.10 -0.44 43.73
CA THR A 210 -25.51 -0.02 43.76
C THR A 210 -26.39 -1.07 44.45
N SER A 211 -26.14 -2.38 44.26
CA SER A 211 -26.86 -3.44 44.97
C SER A 211 -26.52 -3.50 46.46
N ALA A 212 -25.25 -3.31 46.84
CA ALA A 212 -24.83 -3.23 48.24
C ALA A 212 -25.47 -2.03 48.97
N ALA A 213 -25.49 -0.85 48.35
CA ALA A 213 -26.08 0.36 48.92
C ALA A 213 -27.62 0.28 49.08
N LEU A 214 -28.29 -0.55 48.27
CA LEU A 214 -29.71 -0.83 48.41
C LEU A 214 -30.02 -1.77 49.57
N LEU A 215 -29.13 -2.72 49.89
CA LEU A 215 -29.29 -3.61 51.03
C LEU A 215 -29.14 -2.88 52.36
N ASP A 216 -28.15 -1.97 52.47
CA ASP A 216 -27.95 -1.17 53.69
C ASP A 216 -29.14 -0.25 54.00
N LYS A 217 -29.83 0.28 52.98
CA LYS A 217 -31.04 1.12 53.14
C LYS A 217 -32.29 0.37 53.59
N VAL A 218 -32.31 -0.96 53.50
CA VAL A 218 -33.45 -1.81 53.90
C VAL A 218 -33.28 -2.32 55.33
N SER A 219 -32.07 -2.23 55.89
CA SER A 219 -31.73 -2.66 57.26
C SER A 219 -31.83 -1.57 58.34
N ASP A 220 -32.14 -0.32 57.97
CA ASP A 220 -32.45 0.81 58.87
C ASP A 220 -33.96 1.10 58.88
#